data_AF-A0A1V4M6D7-F1
#
_entry.id   AF-A0A1V4M6D7-F1
#
_cell.length_a   1.000
_cell.length_b   1.000
_cell.length_c   1.000
_cell.angle_alpha   90.00
_cell.angle_beta   90.00
_cell.angle_gamma   90.00
#
_symmetry.space_group_name_H-M   'P 1'
#
loop_
_entity.id
_entity.type
_entity.pdbx_description
1 polymer ?
#
loop_
_entity_poly.entity_id
_entity_poly.type
_entity_poly.pdbx_seq_one_letter_code
_entity_poly.pdbx_strand_id
1 'polypeptide(L)'
;MEKLSEAGKLYLQDFYILNEAQSDVFIFLDAVMNQVYQNLVEGIKDLSGRDDVFVWEAWKNESKPGRLDVWPSTKKEVIPFRKGKGDLYLICRDVRHEAELSDTASVSVTIRCTNYFLRSLRQVPSETLELALKTAEEHGTGVDVNKRNMLYREEVKLNLDSVSDSVDSVTEFIMERCQGVREFALRIMK
;
A
#
# COMPACT_ATOMS: atom_id res chain seq x y z
N MET A 1 -34.20 12.42 -23.11
CA MET A 1 -34.28 10.95 -23.21
C MET A 1 -32.92 10.42 -22.83
N GLU A 2 -32.80 9.82 -21.65
CA GLU A 2 -31.57 9.16 -21.25
C GLU A 2 -31.42 7.89 -22.09
N LYS A 3 -30.37 7.83 -22.92
CA LYS A 3 -30.03 6.66 -23.72
C LYS A 3 -28.76 6.06 -23.11
N LEU A 4 -28.69 4.74 -23.05
CA LEU A 4 -27.46 4.04 -22.67
C LEU A 4 -26.33 4.40 -23.64
N SER A 5 -25.12 4.55 -23.10
CA SER A 5 -23.90 4.60 -23.90
C SER A 5 -23.72 3.28 -24.66
N GLU A 6 -22.90 3.27 -25.71
CA GLU A 6 -22.61 2.03 -26.44
C GLU A 6 -22.01 0.96 -25.53
N ALA A 7 -21.12 1.35 -24.60
CA ALA A 7 -20.59 0.45 -23.58
C ALA A 7 -21.70 -0.11 -22.66
N GLY A 8 -22.67 0.72 -22.27
CA GLY A 8 -23.82 0.28 -21.47
C GLY A 8 -24.76 -0.68 -22.23
N LYS A 9 -24.89 -0.52 -23.54
CA LYS A 9 -25.66 -1.46 -24.37
C LYS A 9 -24.95 -2.81 -24.49
N LEU A 10 -23.64 -2.81 -24.74
CA LEU A 10 -22.82 -4.04 -24.77
C LEU A 10 -22.88 -4.77 -23.42
N TYR A 11 -22.72 -4.02 -22.31
CA TYR A 11 -22.86 -4.60 -20.97
C TYR A 11 -24.22 -5.27 -20.75
N LEU A 12 -25.31 -4.65 -21.21
CA LEU A 12 -26.65 -5.21 -21.08
C LEU A 12 -26.86 -6.46 -21.94
N GLN A 13 -26.25 -6.51 -23.13
CA GLN A 13 -26.31 -7.67 -24.03
C GLN A 13 -25.58 -8.88 -23.45
N ASP A 14 -24.41 -8.67 -22.86
CA ASP A 14 -23.56 -9.73 -22.31
C ASP A 14 -23.69 -9.88 -20.78
N PHE A 15 -24.74 -9.33 -20.19
CA PHE A 15 -24.90 -9.12 -18.74
C PHE A 15 -24.57 -10.35 -17.89
N TYR A 16 -25.10 -11.52 -18.25
CA TYR A 16 -24.88 -12.74 -17.47
C TYR A 16 -23.42 -13.24 -17.55
N ILE A 17 -22.81 -13.16 -18.73
CA ILE A 17 -21.42 -13.57 -18.95
C ILE A 17 -20.48 -12.63 -18.19
N LEU A 18 -20.74 -11.33 -18.25
CA LEU A 18 -19.92 -10.33 -17.55
C LEU A 18 -20.06 -10.44 -16.03
N ASN A 19 -21.25 -10.75 -15.51
CA ASN A 19 -21.44 -10.98 -14.08
C ASN A 19 -20.76 -12.27 -13.60
N GLU A 20 -20.79 -13.34 -14.40
CA GLU A 20 -20.08 -14.59 -14.09
C GLU A 20 -18.57 -14.35 -14.04
N ALA A 21 -18.01 -13.71 -15.08
CA ALA A 21 -16.61 -13.33 -15.13
C ALA A 21 -16.23 -12.39 -13.97
N GLN A 22 -17.10 -11.44 -13.60
CA GLN A 22 -16.87 -10.57 -12.43
C GLN A 22 -16.78 -11.39 -11.13
N SER A 23 -17.66 -12.38 -10.96
CA SER A 23 -17.63 -13.26 -9.80
C SER A 23 -16.30 -14.02 -9.69
N ASP A 24 -15.82 -14.57 -10.80
CA ASP A 24 -14.55 -15.29 -10.85
C ASP A 24 -13.36 -14.37 -10.53
N VAL A 25 -13.35 -13.17 -11.10
CA VAL A 25 -12.34 -12.15 -10.80
C VAL A 25 -12.36 -11.78 -9.32
N PHE A 26 -13.53 -11.64 -8.70
CA PHE A 26 -13.63 -11.29 -7.28
C PHE A 26 -13.12 -12.42 -6.39
N ILE A 27 -13.43 -13.68 -6.71
CA ILE A 27 -12.89 -14.85 -6.01
C ILE A 27 -11.37 -14.88 -6.09
N PHE A 28 -10.80 -14.67 -7.28
CA PHE A 28 -9.36 -14.60 -7.49
C PHE A 28 -8.71 -13.48 -6.65
N LEU A 29 -9.23 -12.24 -6.77
CA LEU A 29 -8.68 -11.09 -6.04
C LEU A 29 -8.80 -11.25 -4.53
N ASP A 30 -9.90 -11.84 -4.04
CA ASP A 30 -10.06 -12.12 -2.60
C ASP A 30 -9.07 -13.17 -2.12
N ALA A 31 -8.79 -14.20 -2.91
CA ALA A 31 -7.76 -15.19 -2.58
C ALA A 31 -6.37 -14.53 -2.48
N VAL A 32 -6.01 -13.71 -3.48
CA VAL A 32 -4.72 -12.98 -3.48
C VAL A 32 -4.62 -12.06 -2.27
N MET A 33 -5.60 -11.17 -2.05
CA MET A 33 -5.54 -10.16 -1.00
C MET A 33 -5.58 -10.78 0.41
N ASN A 34 -6.33 -11.88 0.60
CA ASN A 34 -6.36 -12.57 1.87
C ASN A 34 -5.01 -13.24 2.18
N GLN A 35 -4.39 -13.91 1.21
CA GLN A 35 -3.13 -14.59 1.44
C GLN A 35 -1.98 -13.59 1.61
N VAL A 36 -1.94 -12.51 0.82
CA VAL A 36 -1.00 -11.39 1.02
C VAL A 36 -1.13 -10.87 2.44
N TYR A 37 -2.34 -10.62 2.94
CA TYR A 37 -2.54 -10.15 4.31
C TYR A 37 -1.97 -11.14 5.36
N GLN A 38 -2.20 -12.45 5.20
CA GLN A 38 -1.63 -13.44 6.14
C GLN A 38 -0.10 -13.43 6.12
N ASN A 39 0.49 -13.43 4.92
CA ASN A 39 1.94 -13.40 4.76
C ASN A 39 2.53 -12.11 5.37
N LEU A 40 1.86 -10.96 5.20
CA LEU A 40 2.28 -9.70 5.79
C LEU A 40 2.19 -9.72 7.32
N VAL A 41 1.10 -10.21 7.92
CA VAL A 41 0.97 -10.30 9.39
C VAL A 41 2.08 -11.14 10.02
N GLU A 42 2.57 -12.15 9.32
CA GLU A 42 3.73 -12.93 9.72
C GLU A 42 5.03 -12.18 9.50
N GLY A 43 5.27 -11.68 8.28
CA GLY A 43 6.53 -11.03 7.90
C GLY A 43 6.82 -9.72 8.62
N ILE A 44 5.82 -8.89 8.94
CA ILE A 44 6.04 -7.62 9.64
C ILE A 44 6.51 -7.79 11.10
N LYS A 45 6.39 -8.99 11.67
CA LYS A 45 6.96 -9.29 12.99
C LYS A 45 8.48 -9.21 12.95
N ASP A 46 9.10 -9.59 11.82
CA ASP A 46 10.54 -9.53 11.63
C ASP A 46 11.04 -8.09 11.44
N LEU A 47 10.18 -7.19 10.96
CA LEU A 47 10.46 -5.74 10.92
C LEU A 47 10.44 -5.08 12.30
N SER A 48 9.84 -5.74 13.31
CA SER A 48 9.68 -5.24 14.67
C SER A 48 10.68 -5.92 15.62
N GLY A 49 11.96 -5.54 15.52
CA GLY A 49 13.00 -6.04 16.43
C GLY A 49 12.74 -5.75 17.91
N ARG A 50 13.41 -6.49 18.81
CA ARG A 50 13.22 -6.39 20.29
C ARG A 50 13.48 -4.96 20.82
N ASP A 51 14.41 -4.25 20.19
CA ASP A 51 14.79 -2.87 20.50
C ASP A 51 14.25 -1.85 19.49
N ASP A 52 13.36 -2.26 18.59
CA ASP A 52 12.86 -1.39 17.54
C ASP A 52 11.94 -0.30 18.12
N VAL A 53 12.10 0.91 17.60
CA VAL A 53 11.32 2.10 17.99
C VAL A 53 9.92 2.03 17.42
N PHE A 54 9.75 1.26 16.33
CA PHE A 54 8.48 1.03 15.67
C PHE A 54 7.84 -0.30 16.10
N VAL A 55 6.51 -0.30 16.07
CA VAL A 55 5.66 -1.49 16.07
C VAL A 55 4.88 -1.46 14.77
N TRP A 56 5.04 -2.51 13.97
CA TRP A 56 4.33 -2.63 12.70
C TRP A 56 2.98 -3.30 12.89
N GLU A 57 1.97 -2.73 12.23
CA GLU A 57 0.60 -3.23 12.23
C GLU A 57 0.12 -3.39 10.79
N ALA A 58 -0.75 -4.37 10.57
CA ALA A 58 -1.44 -4.58 9.31
C ALA A 58 -2.94 -4.71 9.56
N TRP A 59 -3.73 -4.24 8.61
CA TRP A 59 -5.18 -4.33 8.63
C TRP A 59 -5.72 -4.57 7.22
N LYS A 60 -6.81 -5.33 7.13
CA LYS A 60 -7.57 -5.51 5.90
C LYS A 60 -9.03 -5.14 6.11
N ASN A 61 -9.67 -4.64 5.07
CA ASN A 61 -11.09 -4.32 5.11
C ASN A 61 -11.95 -5.57 4.86
N GLU A 62 -12.61 -6.07 5.90
CA GLU A 62 -13.50 -7.24 5.77
C GLU A 62 -14.85 -6.90 5.14
N SER A 63 -15.35 -5.67 5.32
CA SER A 63 -16.66 -5.27 4.79
C SER A 63 -16.63 -4.86 3.31
N LYS A 64 -15.46 -4.38 2.84
CA LYS A 64 -15.20 -4.06 1.43
C LYS A 64 -13.82 -4.61 1.05
N PRO A 65 -13.74 -5.89 0.65
CA PRO A 65 -12.50 -6.54 0.25
C PRO A 65 -11.78 -5.80 -0.89
N GLY A 66 -10.47 -6.05 -1.04
CA GLY A 66 -9.64 -5.39 -2.05
C GLY A 66 -8.84 -4.20 -1.54
N ARG A 67 -8.74 -4.04 -0.22
CA ARG A 67 -7.86 -3.06 0.42
C ARG A 67 -7.16 -3.65 1.65
N LEU A 68 -5.84 -3.43 1.71
CA LEU A 68 -5.01 -3.70 2.87
C LEU A 68 -4.16 -2.46 3.20
N ASP A 69 -3.91 -2.25 4.48
CA ASP A 69 -3.12 -1.16 5.02
C ASP A 69 -2.04 -1.75 5.95
N VAL A 70 -0.81 -1.25 5.85
CA VAL A 70 0.31 -1.58 6.72
C VAL A 70 0.96 -0.29 7.21
N TRP A 71 1.26 -0.19 8.50
CA TRP A 71 1.91 1.02 9.03
C TRP A 71 2.82 0.74 10.22
N PRO A 72 3.91 1.52 10.37
CA PRO A 72 4.63 1.61 11.62
C PRO A 72 3.94 2.58 12.58
N SER A 73 3.95 2.26 13.88
CA SER A 73 3.60 3.16 14.97
C SER A 73 4.77 3.29 15.94
N THR A 74 5.02 4.48 16.50
CA THR A 74 6.13 4.67 17.44
C THR A 74 5.73 4.36 18.88
N LYS A 75 6.64 3.73 19.64
CA LYS A 75 6.44 3.48 21.08
C LYS A 75 6.55 4.76 21.93
N LYS A 76 7.13 5.83 21.41
CA LYS A 76 7.35 7.12 22.06
C LYS A 76 7.04 8.27 21.10
N GLU A 77 6.73 9.44 21.65
CA GLU A 77 6.57 10.66 20.86
C GLU A 77 7.93 11.09 20.33
N VAL A 78 8.10 11.17 19.01
CA VAL A 78 9.33 11.63 18.36
C VAL A 78 8.94 12.31 17.07
N ILE A 79 9.13 13.62 16.96
CA ILE A 79 8.82 14.36 15.72
C ILE A 79 9.58 13.72 14.55
N PRO A 80 8.92 13.41 13.42
CA PRO A 80 7.54 13.76 13.03
C PRO A 80 6.43 12.75 13.37
N PHE A 81 6.70 11.73 14.16
CA PHE A 81 5.81 10.63 14.53
C PHE A 81 5.13 10.80 15.90
N ARG A 82 3.83 10.53 15.94
CA ARG A 82 3.03 10.53 17.17
C ARG A 82 3.01 9.16 17.81
N LYS A 83 3.13 9.14 19.13
CA LYS A 83 3.12 7.90 19.92
C LYS A 83 1.85 7.09 19.65
N GLY A 84 2.04 5.82 19.27
CA GLY A 84 0.97 4.84 19.08
C GLY A 84 -0.01 5.19 17.95
N LYS A 85 0.39 6.03 16.99
CA LYS A 85 -0.42 6.36 15.81
C LYS A 85 0.32 5.97 14.54
N GLY A 86 -0.43 5.54 13.54
CA GLY A 86 0.07 5.49 12.16
C GLY A 86 0.20 6.91 11.61
N ASP A 87 1.40 7.28 11.20
CA ASP A 87 1.67 8.55 10.52
C ASP A 87 2.13 8.36 9.06
N LEU A 88 2.59 7.15 8.75
CA LEU A 88 2.89 6.64 7.41
C LEU A 88 2.07 5.37 7.20
N TYR A 89 1.46 5.24 6.03
CA TYR A 89 0.61 4.10 5.68
C TYR A 89 1.00 3.60 4.30
N LEU A 90 1.38 2.34 4.21
CA LEU A 90 1.43 1.63 2.96
C LEU A 90 0.04 1.03 2.71
N ILE A 91 -0.59 1.42 1.62
CA ILE A 91 -1.96 1.04 1.27
C ILE A 91 -1.91 0.32 -0.06
N CYS A 92 -2.31 -0.95 -0.07
CA CYS A 92 -2.49 -1.74 -1.28
C CYS A 92 -3.99 -1.87 -1.61
N ARG A 93 -4.32 -1.66 -2.88
CA ARG A 93 -5.69 -1.65 -3.41
C ARG A 93 -5.74 -2.36 -4.75
N ASP A 94 -6.77 -3.18 -4.94
CA ASP A 94 -7.09 -3.71 -6.27
C ASP A 94 -8.05 -2.79 -7.05
N VAL A 95 -8.41 -3.23 -8.26
CA VAL A 95 -9.30 -2.53 -9.19
C VAL A 95 -10.66 -2.14 -8.62
N ARG A 96 -11.12 -2.77 -7.52
CA ARG A 96 -12.40 -2.44 -6.87
C ARG A 96 -12.32 -1.12 -6.08
N HIS A 97 -11.12 -0.70 -5.69
CA HIS A 97 -10.88 0.51 -4.90
C HIS A 97 -10.00 1.54 -5.60
N GLU A 98 -9.50 1.24 -6.80
CA GLU A 98 -8.62 2.12 -7.55
C GLU A 98 -9.06 2.20 -9.02
N ALA A 99 -9.89 3.22 -9.31
CA ALA A 99 -10.42 3.45 -10.66
C ALA A 99 -9.38 3.98 -11.65
N GLU A 100 -8.25 4.48 -11.15
CA GLU A 100 -7.18 5.10 -11.94
C GLU A 100 -5.98 4.16 -12.16
N LEU A 101 -6.18 2.84 -12.08
CA LEU A 101 -5.13 1.89 -12.44
C LEU A 101 -4.80 2.00 -13.93
N SER A 102 -3.50 2.01 -14.25
CA SER A 102 -3.05 1.99 -15.65
C SER A 102 -3.22 0.61 -16.28
N ASP A 103 -3.10 -0.45 -15.49
CA ASP A 103 -3.42 -1.83 -15.85
C ASP A 103 -4.41 -2.42 -14.83
N THR A 104 -5.60 -2.83 -15.30
CA THR A 104 -6.63 -3.43 -14.43
C THR A 104 -6.26 -4.82 -13.90
N ALA A 105 -5.23 -5.45 -14.46
CA ALA A 105 -4.62 -6.69 -13.96
C ALA A 105 -3.49 -6.40 -12.95
N SER A 106 -3.60 -5.33 -12.17
CA SER A 106 -2.62 -4.93 -11.16
C SER A 106 -3.28 -4.53 -9.84
N VAL A 107 -2.47 -4.46 -8.78
CA VAL A 107 -2.81 -3.73 -7.55
C VAL A 107 -1.98 -2.46 -7.46
N SER A 108 -2.57 -1.38 -6.93
CA SER A 108 -1.80 -0.17 -6.59
C SER A 108 -1.24 -0.32 -5.18
N VAL A 109 0.03 0.03 -5.00
CA VAL A 109 0.67 0.17 -3.69
C VAL A 109 1.06 1.64 -3.53
N THR A 110 0.54 2.28 -2.48
CA THR A 110 0.78 3.69 -2.21
C THR A 110 1.35 3.89 -0.82
N ILE A 111 2.29 4.83 -0.66
CA ILE A 111 2.71 5.30 0.67
C ILE A 111 2.05 6.66 0.89
N ARG A 112 1.22 6.75 1.92
CA ARG A 112 0.54 7.98 2.33
C ARG A 112 1.00 8.40 3.71
N CYS A 113 0.91 9.69 3.98
CA CYS A 113 1.23 10.22 5.30
C CYS A 113 0.08 11.06 5.85
N THR A 114 0.11 11.29 7.16
CA THR A 114 -0.83 12.25 7.78
C THR A 114 -0.39 13.68 7.47
N ASN A 115 -1.35 14.61 7.51
CA ASN A 115 -1.04 16.05 7.40
C ASN A 115 -0.13 16.52 8.55
N TYR A 116 -0.22 15.88 9.72
CA TYR A 116 0.67 16.16 10.84
C TYR A 116 2.10 15.78 10.48
N PHE A 117 2.32 14.55 10.02
CA PHE A 117 3.63 14.06 9.61
C PHE A 117 4.29 15.01 8.60
N LEU A 118 3.57 15.36 7.53
CA LEU A 118 4.07 16.23 6.47
C LEU A 118 4.46 17.63 7.00
N ARG A 119 3.66 18.22 7.88
CA ARG A 119 3.96 19.52 8.49
C ARG A 119 5.17 19.44 9.41
N SER A 120 5.26 18.35 10.18
CA SER A 120 6.34 18.09 11.11
C SER A 120 7.68 17.81 10.42
N LEU A 121 7.68 17.29 9.18
CA LEU A 121 8.90 17.13 8.38
C LEU A 121 9.67 18.45 8.17
N ARG A 122 8.99 19.61 8.22
CA ARG A 122 9.66 20.93 8.12
C ARG A 122 10.59 21.23 9.29
N GLN A 123 10.48 20.48 10.38
CA GLN A 123 11.34 20.59 11.56
C GLN A 123 12.57 19.69 11.46
N VAL A 124 12.60 18.76 10.50
CA VAL A 124 13.74 17.88 10.25
C VAL A 124 14.78 18.67 9.44
N PRO A 125 16.07 18.67 9.83
CA PRO A 125 17.12 19.30 9.06
C PRO A 125 17.17 18.77 7.62
N SER A 126 17.39 19.66 6.64
CA SER A 126 17.38 19.30 5.22
C SER A 126 18.39 18.19 4.89
N GLU A 127 19.60 18.24 5.46
CA GLU A 127 20.64 17.22 5.26
C GLU A 127 20.19 15.84 5.76
N THR A 128 19.54 15.78 6.93
CA THR A 128 18.98 14.54 7.49
C THR A 128 17.85 14.00 6.60
N LEU A 129 16.99 14.89 6.09
CA LEU A 129 15.89 14.52 5.21
C LEU A 129 16.40 13.98 3.88
N GLU A 130 17.37 14.65 3.25
CA GLU A 130 18.00 14.19 1.99
C GLU A 130 18.66 12.82 2.16
N LEU A 131 19.38 12.62 3.27
CA LEU A 131 19.97 11.32 3.58
C LEU A 131 18.89 10.25 3.76
N ALA A 132 17.80 10.56 4.46
CA ALA A 132 16.69 9.63 4.67
C ALA A 132 16.02 9.23 3.35
N LEU A 133 15.80 10.21 2.45
CA LEU A 133 15.23 9.97 1.12
C LEU A 133 16.14 9.05 0.29
N LYS A 134 17.45 9.31 0.29
CA LYS A 134 18.42 8.47 -0.41
C LYS A 134 18.46 7.05 0.15
N THR A 135 18.45 6.88 1.48
CA THR A 135 18.40 5.54 2.09
C THR A 135 17.13 4.78 1.72
N ALA A 136 15.98 5.46 1.65
CA ALA A 136 14.74 4.83 1.20
C ALA A 136 14.84 4.35 -0.27
N GLU A 137 15.46 5.16 -1.12
CA GLU A 137 15.69 4.87 -2.54
C GLU A 137 16.64 3.68 -2.75
N GLU A 138 17.66 3.51 -1.89
CA GLU A 138 18.53 2.31 -1.88
C GLU A 138 17.74 1.02 -1.61
N HIS A 139 16.56 1.12 -0.99
CA HIS A 139 15.59 0.03 -0.82
C HIS A 139 14.42 0.10 -1.82
N GLY A 140 14.63 0.74 -2.98
CA GLY A 140 13.64 0.84 -4.05
C GLY A 140 12.44 1.75 -3.74
N THR A 141 12.46 2.49 -2.64
CA THR A 141 11.31 3.29 -2.18
C THR A 141 11.54 4.78 -2.42
N GLY A 142 11.11 5.27 -3.59
CA GLY A 142 11.20 6.69 -3.95
C GLY A 142 10.17 7.56 -3.21
N VAL A 143 10.50 8.03 -2.01
CA VAL A 143 9.64 8.88 -1.19
C VAL A 143 9.67 10.33 -1.70
N ASP A 144 8.52 10.87 -2.14
CA ASP A 144 8.40 12.28 -2.55
C ASP A 144 7.60 13.09 -1.53
N VAL A 145 8.32 13.84 -0.70
CA VAL A 145 7.74 14.70 0.35
C VAL A 145 7.09 15.99 -0.18
N ASN A 146 7.23 16.29 -1.47
CA ASN A 146 6.56 17.45 -2.10
C ASN A 146 5.13 17.10 -2.54
N LYS A 147 4.83 15.82 -2.75
CA LYS A 147 3.49 15.33 -3.12
C LYS A 147 2.57 15.23 -1.90
N ARG A 148 1.90 16.34 -1.55
CA ARG A 148 0.83 16.43 -0.52
C ARG A 148 0.88 15.30 0.53
N ASN A 149 -0.07 14.37 0.51
CA ASN A 149 -0.16 13.26 1.45
C ASN A 149 0.05 11.88 0.80
N MET A 150 0.63 11.83 -0.40
CA MET A 150 0.93 10.61 -1.13
C MET A 150 2.38 10.68 -1.59
N LEU A 151 3.24 10.01 -0.84
CA LEU A 151 4.69 10.07 -0.99
C LEU A 151 5.18 9.15 -2.11
N TYR A 152 4.47 8.06 -2.37
CA TYR A 152 4.85 7.06 -3.35
C TYR A 152 3.61 6.35 -3.91
N ARG A 153 3.70 5.91 -5.16
CA ARG A 153 2.69 5.08 -5.83
C ARG A 153 3.38 4.23 -6.89
N GLU A 154 3.06 2.95 -6.91
CA GLU A 154 3.46 2.01 -7.95
C GLU A 154 2.37 0.95 -8.15
N GLU A 155 2.36 0.30 -9.31
CA GLU A 155 1.42 -0.77 -9.65
C GLU A 155 2.19 -2.10 -9.73
N VAL A 156 1.67 -3.12 -9.05
CA VAL A 156 2.23 -4.48 -9.09
C VAL A 156 1.30 -5.35 -9.92
N LYS A 157 1.83 -5.89 -11.02
CA LYS A 157 1.06 -6.72 -11.94
C LYS A 157 0.75 -8.08 -11.34
N LEU A 158 -0.47 -8.54 -11.53
CA LEU A 158 -0.93 -9.86 -11.11
C LEU A 158 -0.68 -10.90 -12.20
N ASN A 159 -0.30 -12.10 -11.78
CA ASN A 159 -0.32 -13.29 -12.63
C ASN A 159 -1.74 -13.88 -12.58
N LEU A 160 -2.54 -13.61 -13.63
CA LEU A 160 -3.94 -14.06 -13.70
C LEU A 160 -4.09 -15.59 -13.77
N ASP A 161 -3.02 -16.32 -14.06
CA ASP A 161 -2.99 -17.78 -14.11
C ASP A 161 -2.52 -18.43 -12.79
N SER A 162 -1.99 -17.64 -11.85
CA SER A 162 -1.46 -18.14 -10.57
C SER A 162 -1.72 -17.18 -9.41
N VAL A 163 -2.60 -17.60 -8.49
CA VAL A 163 -2.80 -16.91 -7.20
C VAL A 163 -1.48 -16.88 -6.42
N SER A 164 -0.72 -17.97 -6.38
CA SER A 164 0.53 -18.05 -5.62
C SER A 164 1.55 -17.03 -6.09
N ASP A 165 1.81 -16.97 -7.40
CA ASP A 165 2.82 -16.06 -7.96
C ASP A 165 2.42 -14.60 -7.73
N SER A 166 1.11 -14.31 -7.83
CA SER A 166 0.56 -12.99 -7.53
C SER A 166 0.76 -12.62 -6.07
N VAL A 167 0.47 -13.56 -5.16
CA VAL A 167 0.65 -13.38 -3.71
C VAL A 167 2.12 -13.11 -3.39
N ASP A 168 3.03 -13.92 -3.92
CA ASP A 168 4.46 -13.80 -3.66
C ASP A 168 4.98 -12.45 -4.15
N SER A 169 4.66 -12.08 -5.40
CA SER A 169 5.08 -10.81 -6.00
C SER A 169 4.57 -9.59 -5.22
N VAL A 170 3.28 -9.60 -4.85
CA VAL A 170 2.68 -8.47 -4.11
C VAL A 170 3.22 -8.41 -2.68
N THR A 171 3.40 -9.56 -2.01
CA THR A 171 3.94 -9.61 -0.65
C THR A 171 5.38 -9.12 -0.60
N GLU A 172 6.24 -9.64 -1.48
CA GLU A 172 7.65 -9.25 -1.59
C GLU A 172 7.76 -7.75 -1.82
N PHE A 173 7.03 -7.22 -2.80
CA PHE A 173 7.01 -5.80 -3.10
C PHE A 173 6.61 -4.95 -1.88
N ILE A 174 5.52 -5.30 -1.20
CA ILE A 174 5.06 -4.57 -0.01
C ILE A 174 6.11 -4.63 1.11
N MET A 175 6.72 -5.79 1.35
CA MET A 175 7.74 -5.96 2.39
C MET A 175 8.99 -5.14 2.11
N GLU A 176 9.45 -5.07 0.86
CA GLU A 176 10.55 -4.19 0.46
C GLU A 176 10.22 -2.71 0.71
N ARG A 177 9.00 -2.28 0.34
CA ARG A 177 8.56 -0.90 0.61
C ARG A 177 8.45 -0.60 2.10
N CYS A 178 7.97 -1.56 2.91
CA CYS A 178 7.97 -1.44 4.36
C CYS A 178 9.40 -1.25 4.91
N GLN A 179 10.38 -1.99 4.38
CA GLN A 179 11.79 -1.84 4.75
C GLN A 179 12.32 -0.44 4.36
N GLY A 180 12.04 0.05 3.16
CA GLY A 180 12.42 1.41 2.75
C GLY A 180 11.79 2.49 3.62
N VAL A 181 10.51 2.35 3.97
CA VAL A 181 9.81 3.23 4.93
C VAL A 181 10.45 3.17 6.32
N ARG A 182 10.84 1.99 6.78
CA ARG A 182 11.53 1.80 8.06
C ARG A 182 12.84 2.58 8.09
N GLU A 183 13.68 2.41 7.08
CA GLU A 183 14.98 3.07 7.03
C GLU A 183 14.84 4.59 6.89
N PHE A 184 13.90 5.06 6.06
CA PHE A 184 13.54 6.47 6.00
C PHE A 184 13.19 7.03 7.39
N ALA A 185 12.29 6.33 8.08
CA ALA A 185 11.78 6.74 9.37
C ALA A 185 12.87 6.74 10.47
N LEU A 186 13.74 5.73 10.47
CA LEU A 186 14.88 5.66 11.40
C LEU A 186 15.91 6.76 11.18
N ARG A 187 16.09 7.22 9.93
CA ARG A 187 17.04 8.29 9.61
C ARG A 187 16.56 9.66 10.07
N ILE A 188 15.28 9.97 9.92
CA ILE A 188 14.72 11.27 10.34
C ILE A 188 14.49 11.38 11.86
N MET A 189 14.61 10.28 12.60
CA MET A 189 14.50 10.26 14.07
C MET A 189 15.84 10.42 14.81
N LYS A 190 16.96 10.37 14.09
CA LYS A 190 18.31 10.56 14.65
C LYS A 190 18.67 12.04 14.71
#